data_AF-A0A0S8G202-F1
#
_entry.id   AF-A0A0S8G202-F1
#
_cell.length_a   1.000
_cell.length_b   1.000
_cell.length_c   1.000
_cell.angle_alpha   90.00
_cell.angle_beta   90.00
_cell.angle_gamma   90.00
#
_symmetry.space_group_name_H-M   'P 1'
#
loop_
_entity.id
_entity.type
_entity.pdbx_description
1 polymer ?
#
loop_
_entity_poly.entity_id
_entity_poly.type
_entity_poly.pdbx_seq_one_letter_code
_entity_poly.pdbx_strand_id
1 'polypeptide(L)'
;MGVLWTFLGASSIMVFLDVMYRRLAAPDSKVAELTARILGIESEASMKALTTWGPIVTAIIGVGLVYFAFWTAEKHTGQPGERSRMKPILHALAACAGLGFLGWLMTRRGFESRWFYLLLYGLSASAWLFKQLKDRSPGWVGRLGAFVVVTGLFILVTLNYFPDGYSWSKELSLIMLLWVGFLGASVCAHEGKHIQVGALKKVVPPSMARWTEALGYLTTAAFCLFMALLGYAYAKQALQLEGRFEQTNIPDWVATIAVPFAFAMTMIRYVGSAISAILGGSYGAPPEEEALVAATQAKKGAEG
;
A
#
# COMPACT_ATOMS: atom_id res chain seq x y z
N MET A 1 -3.45 -9.15 19.75
CA MET A 1 -3.26 -7.90 18.97
C MET A 1 -2.19 -7.08 19.66
N GLY A 2 -1.02 -6.90 19.02
CA GLY A 2 0.09 -6.11 19.59
C GLY A 2 -0.07 -4.61 19.34
N VAL A 3 0.68 -3.79 20.09
CA VAL A 3 0.72 -2.31 19.97
C VAL A 3 0.85 -1.86 18.52
N LEU A 4 1.71 -2.53 17.76
CA LEU A 4 2.02 -2.19 16.38
C LEU A 4 0.79 -2.29 15.46
N TRP A 5 -0.02 -3.33 15.62
CA TRP A 5 -1.23 -3.53 14.81
C TRP A 5 -2.30 -2.48 15.09
N THR A 6 -2.52 -2.16 16.36
CA THR A 6 -3.49 -1.13 16.76
C THR A 6 -3.03 0.26 16.33
N PHE A 7 -1.74 0.55 16.50
CA PHE A 7 -1.14 1.82 16.11
C PHE A 7 -1.18 2.03 14.59
N LEU A 8 -0.71 1.05 13.80
CA LEU A 8 -0.70 1.13 12.34
C LEU A 8 -2.12 1.14 11.75
N GLY A 9 -3.03 0.36 12.33
CA GLY A 9 -4.44 0.37 11.90
C GLY A 9 -5.09 1.74 12.14
N ALA A 10 -4.91 2.30 13.34
CA ALA A 10 -5.46 3.60 13.68
C ALA A 10 -4.84 4.73 12.85
N SER A 11 -3.52 4.71 12.64
CA SER A 11 -2.84 5.71 11.82
C SER A 11 -3.25 5.62 10.35
N SER A 12 -3.40 4.42 9.79
CA SER A 12 -3.82 4.21 8.40
C SER A 12 -5.23 4.75 8.15
N ILE A 13 -6.20 4.40 9.00
CA ILE A 13 -7.58 4.91 8.91
C ILE A 13 -7.59 6.44 8.98
N MET A 14 -6.81 7.00 9.89
CA MET A 14 -6.74 8.43 10.11
C MET A 14 -6.08 9.18 8.95
N VAL A 15 -4.97 8.69 8.38
CA VAL A 15 -4.36 9.29 7.17
C VAL A 15 -5.35 9.24 6.02
N PHE A 16 -6.05 8.12 5.86
CA PHE A 16 -7.09 7.99 4.83
C PHE A 16 -8.20 9.03 5.00
N LEU A 17 -8.70 9.23 6.22
CA LEU A 17 -9.74 10.22 6.51
C LEU A 17 -9.26 11.66 6.25
N ASP A 18 -8.02 12.01 6.62
CA ASP A 18 -7.44 13.33 6.33
C ASP A 18 -7.32 13.56 4.80
N VAL A 19 -6.83 12.55 4.07
CA VAL A 19 -6.72 12.63 2.60
C VAL A 19 -8.09 12.77 1.95
N MET A 20 -9.08 12.00 2.40
CA MET A 20 -10.45 12.10 1.90
C MET A 20 -11.05 13.46 2.19
N TYR A 21 -10.92 13.96 3.42
CA TYR A 21 -11.43 15.27 3.80
C TYR A 21 -10.80 16.38 2.94
N ARG A 22 -9.47 16.41 2.83
CA ARG A 22 -8.77 17.42 2.01
C ARG A 22 -9.14 17.35 0.53
N ARG A 23 -9.38 16.15 -0.01
CA ARG A 23 -9.75 15.97 -1.42
C ARG A 23 -11.22 16.26 -1.71
N LEU A 24 -12.11 16.01 -0.75
CA LEU A 24 -13.54 16.27 -0.89
C LEU A 24 -13.90 17.74 -0.59
N ALA A 25 -13.19 18.37 0.35
CA ALA A 25 -13.39 19.76 0.72
C ALA A 25 -12.59 20.75 -0.16
N ALA A 26 -11.74 20.25 -1.06
CA ALA A 26 -10.99 21.11 -1.98
C ALA A 26 -11.93 21.81 -2.99
N PRO A 27 -11.80 23.13 -3.19
CA PRO A 27 -12.63 23.88 -4.14
C PRO A 27 -12.46 23.41 -5.60
N ASP A 28 -11.36 22.76 -5.93
CA ASP A 28 -10.99 22.18 -7.23
C ASP A 28 -10.99 20.63 -7.21
N SER A 29 -11.89 20.02 -6.44
CA SER A 29 -11.93 18.56 -6.31
C SER A 29 -12.23 17.87 -7.66
N LYS A 30 -11.20 17.26 -8.26
CA LYS A 30 -11.35 16.39 -9.44
C LYS A 30 -12.33 15.23 -9.20
N VAL A 31 -12.48 14.77 -7.96
CA VAL A 31 -13.43 13.70 -7.61
C VAL A 31 -14.85 14.25 -7.73
N ALA A 32 -15.10 15.45 -7.22
CA ALA A 32 -16.38 16.12 -7.37
C ALA A 32 -16.70 16.37 -8.86
N GLU A 33 -15.71 16.83 -9.63
CA GLU A 33 -15.84 17.05 -11.08
C GLU A 33 -16.17 15.77 -11.84
N LEU A 34 -15.43 14.67 -11.60
CA LEU A 34 -15.68 13.37 -12.23
C LEU A 34 -17.06 12.81 -11.84
N THR A 35 -17.45 12.95 -10.57
CA THR A 35 -18.76 12.52 -10.09
C THR A 35 -19.87 13.32 -10.75
N ALA A 36 -19.69 14.64 -10.90
CA ALA A 36 -20.63 15.51 -11.61
C ALA A 36 -20.75 15.10 -13.08
N ARG A 37 -19.65 14.79 -13.77
CA ARG A 37 -19.67 14.26 -15.15
C ARG A 37 -20.43 12.93 -15.26
N ILE A 38 -20.21 11.99 -14.34
CA ILE A 38 -20.91 10.70 -14.32
C ILE A 38 -22.42 10.89 -14.09
N LEU A 39 -22.78 11.85 -13.25
CA LEU A 39 -24.18 12.16 -12.92
C LEU A 39 -24.85 13.13 -13.92
N GLY A 40 -24.14 13.56 -14.98
CA GLY A 40 -24.66 14.50 -15.98
C GLY A 40 -24.94 15.91 -15.42
N ILE A 41 -24.23 16.30 -14.37
CA ILE A 41 -24.43 17.56 -13.65
C ILE A 41 -23.48 18.62 -14.23
N GLU A 42 -24.01 19.53 -15.06
CA GLU A 42 -23.22 20.57 -15.73
C GLU A 42 -23.34 21.98 -15.10
N SER A 43 -24.20 22.17 -14.10
CA SER A 43 -24.43 23.51 -13.50
C SER A 43 -23.51 23.82 -12.31
N GLU A 44 -22.97 25.05 -12.29
CA GLU A 44 -22.07 25.57 -11.25
C GLU A 44 -22.71 25.52 -9.84
N ALA A 45 -24.02 25.76 -9.75
CA ALA A 45 -24.79 25.64 -8.51
C ALA A 45 -24.82 24.21 -7.97
N SER A 46 -24.95 23.22 -8.85
CA SER A 46 -24.93 21.81 -8.47
C SER A 46 -23.52 21.34 -8.12
N MET A 47 -22.49 21.94 -8.73
CA MET A 47 -21.10 21.67 -8.35
C MET A 47 -20.79 22.18 -6.95
N LYS A 48 -21.26 23.38 -6.61
CA LYS A 48 -21.20 23.94 -5.26
C LYS A 48 -21.99 23.11 -4.25
N ALA A 49 -23.15 22.58 -4.65
CA ALA A 49 -23.91 21.66 -3.81
C ALA A 49 -23.13 20.35 -3.55
N LEU A 50 -22.51 19.77 -4.57
CA LEU A 50 -21.76 18.51 -4.43
C LEU A 50 -20.53 18.66 -3.52
N THR A 51 -19.79 19.77 -3.62
CA THR A 51 -18.64 20.04 -2.73
C THR A 51 -19.07 20.35 -1.30
N THR A 52 -20.27 20.90 -1.10
CA THR A 52 -20.84 21.15 0.23
C THR A 52 -21.37 19.87 0.88
N TRP A 53 -22.13 19.05 0.14
CA TRP A 53 -22.76 17.84 0.66
C TRP A 53 -21.86 16.60 0.62
N GLY A 54 -20.86 16.58 -0.27
CA GLY A 54 -19.95 15.45 -0.45
C GLY A 54 -19.27 14.97 0.84
N PRO A 55 -18.65 15.87 1.64
CA PRO A 55 -18.08 15.50 2.93
C PRO A 55 -19.11 14.89 3.90
N ILE A 56 -20.34 15.40 3.91
CA ILE A 56 -21.41 14.94 4.81
C ILE A 56 -21.85 13.53 4.42
N VAL A 57 -22.10 13.28 3.13
CA VAL A 57 -22.51 11.97 2.61
C VAL A 57 -21.41 10.93 2.88
N THR A 58 -20.14 11.27 2.63
CA THR A 58 -19.01 10.39 2.93
C THR A 58 -18.91 10.08 4.42
N ALA A 59 -19.15 11.06 5.31
CA ALA A 59 -19.16 10.82 6.75
C ALA A 59 -20.26 9.84 7.16
N ILE A 60 -21.47 9.98 6.61
CA ILE A 60 -22.60 9.06 6.88
C ILE A 60 -22.27 7.64 6.42
N ILE A 61 -21.76 7.48 5.20
CA ILE A 61 -21.33 6.18 4.67
C ILE A 61 -20.22 5.58 5.55
N GLY A 62 -19.25 6.39 5.97
CA GLY A 62 -18.16 5.99 6.86
C GLY A 62 -18.66 5.44 8.21
N VAL A 63 -19.61 6.14 8.85
CA VAL A 63 -20.25 5.65 10.09
C VAL A 63 -20.96 4.31 9.86
N GLY A 64 -21.66 4.17 8.73
CA GLY A 64 -22.33 2.92 8.34
C GLY A 64 -21.35 1.76 8.17
N LEU A 65 -20.19 1.99 7.56
CA LEU A 65 -19.14 0.99 7.38
C LEU A 65 -18.50 0.57 8.71
N VAL A 66 -18.23 1.52 9.62
CA VAL A 66 -17.69 1.22 10.96
C VAL A 66 -18.70 0.38 11.76
N TYR A 67 -19.98 0.74 11.71
CA TYR A 67 -21.04 -0.08 12.31
C TYR A 67 -21.08 -1.49 11.73
N PHE A 68 -21.09 -1.62 10.40
CA PHE A 68 -21.10 -2.91 9.72
C PHE A 68 -19.88 -3.77 10.07
N ALA A 69 -18.70 -3.15 10.22
CA ALA A 69 -17.47 -3.83 10.61
C ALA A 69 -17.60 -4.42 12.03
N PHE A 70 -18.05 -3.65 13.01
CA PHE A 70 -18.25 -4.15 14.38
C PHE A 70 -19.36 -5.20 14.47
N TRP A 71 -20.45 -5.01 13.73
CA TRP A 71 -21.52 -5.99 13.63
C TRP A 71 -21.02 -7.33 13.06
N THR A 72 -20.23 -7.27 11.99
CA THR A 72 -19.61 -8.45 11.38
C THR A 72 -18.62 -9.12 12.33
N ALA A 73 -17.78 -8.34 13.02
CA ALA A 73 -16.83 -8.86 14.00
C ALA A 73 -17.53 -9.60 15.15
N GLU A 74 -18.62 -9.05 15.70
CA GLU A 74 -19.40 -9.71 16.75
C GLU A 74 -20.06 -11.00 16.23
N LYS A 75 -20.51 -11.01 14.97
CA LYS A 75 -21.11 -12.21 14.35
C LYS A 75 -20.13 -13.39 14.25
N HIS A 76 -18.84 -13.12 14.01
CA HIS A 76 -17.81 -14.15 13.87
C HIS A 76 -17.09 -14.53 15.18
N THR A 77 -17.10 -13.67 16.20
CA THR A 77 -16.41 -13.92 17.48
C THR A 77 -17.35 -14.27 18.64
N GLY A 78 -18.64 -13.91 18.56
CA GLY A 78 -19.62 -14.17 19.60
C GLY A 78 -20.08 -15.62 19.62
N GLN A 79 -20.04 -16.24 20.81
CA GLN A 79 -20.68 -17.54 21.03
C GLN A 79 -22.18 -17.44 20.66
N PRO A 80 -22.78 -18.48 20.04
CA PRO A 80 -24.20 -18.47 19.68
C PRO A 80 -25.08 -18.42 20.95
N GLY A 81 -25.40 -17.21 21.40
CA GLY A 81 -26.20 -16.95 22.62
C GLY A 81 -25.94 -15.59 23.27
N GLU A 82 -24.75 -15.01 23.08
CA GLU A 82 -24.32 -13.74 23.72
C GLU A 82 -24.41 -12.49 22.81
N ARG A 83 -25.11 -12.63 21.69
CA ARG A 83 -25.24 -11.58 20.66
C ARG A 83 -26.07 -10.41 21.19
N SER A 84 -25.46 -9.26 21.41
CA SER A 84 -26.16 -8.06 21.88
C SER A 84 -26.26 -7.02 20.77
N ARG A 85 -27.47 -6.66 20.34
CA ARG A 85 -27.68 -5.62 19.32
C ARG A 85 -27.10 -4.25 19.70
N MET A 86 -26.91 -3.97 20.98
CA MET A 86 -26.40 -2.67 21.46
C MET A 86 -24.87 -2.57 21.45
N LYS A 87 -24.14 -3.68 21.59
CA LYS A 87 -22.67 -3.67 21.67
C LYS A 87 -22.01 -3.12 20.39
N PRO A 88 -22.40 -3.53 19.17
CA PRO A 88 -21.84 -2.98 17.93
C PRO A 88 -22.12 -1.49 17.76
N ILE A 89 -23.33 -1.05 18.15
CA ILE A 89 -23.72 0.37 18.06
C ILE A 89 -22.85 1.20 19.00
N LEU A 90 -22.68 0.76 20.25
CA LEU A 90 -21.87 1.47 21.23
C LEU A 90 -20.40 1.54 20.80
N HIS A 91 -19.84 0.43 20.31
CA HIS A 91 -18.47 0.40 19.79
C HIS A 91 -18.29 1.28 18.55
N ALA A 92 -19.26 1.28 17.63
CA ALA A 92 -19.24 2.13 16.46
C ALA A 92 -19.32 3.62 16.83
N LEU A 93 -20.22 4.00 17.74
CA LEU A 93 -20.31 5.37 18.25
C LEU A 93 -19.02 5.81 18.94
N ALA A 94 -18.45 4.96 19.80
CA ALA A 94 -17.19 5.26 20.47
C ALA A 94 -16.02 5.39 19.47
N ALA A 95 -15.95 4.52 18.46
CA ALA A 95 -14.94 4.59 17.42
C ALA A 95 -15.09 5.84 16.55
N CYS A 96 -16.31 6.18 16.12
CA CYS A 96 -16.59 7.39 15.36
C CYS A 96 -16.28 8.66 16.18
N ALA A 97 -16.63 8.69 17.47
CA ALA A 97 -16.30 9.80 18.36
C ALA A 97 -14.78 9.95 18.54
N GLY A 98 -14.06 8.83 18.75
CA GLY A 98 -12.61 8.82 18.86
C GLY A 98 -11.91 9.28 17.58
N LEU A 99 -12.31 8.77 16.43
CA LEU A 99 -11.77 9.17 15.12
C LEU A 99 -12.09 10.64 14.80
N GLY A 100 -13.31 11.09 15.11
CA GLY A 100 -13.72 12.49 14.95
C GLY A 100 -12.92 13.44 15.84
N PHE A 101 -12.69 13.06 17.10
CA PHE A 101 -11.84 13.84 18.01
C PHE A 101 -10.39 13.92 17.53
N LEU A 102 -9.82 12.80 17.08
CA LEU A 102 -8.46 12.77 16.51
C LEU A 102 -8.38 13.62 15.23
N GLY A 103 -9.37 13.54 14.34
CA GLY A 103 -9.43 14.37 13.13
C GLY A 103 -9.55 15.86 13.44
N TRP A 104 -10.37 16.23 14.44
CA TRP A 104 -10.47 17.60 14.91
C TRP A 104 -9.14 18.11 15.48
N LEU A 105 -8.42 17.27 16.22
CA LEU A 105 -7.09 17.60 16.75
C LEU A 105 -6.10 17.92 15.62
N MET A 106 -6.19 17.25 14.48
CA MET A 106 -5.36 17.54 13.29
C MET A 106 -5.68 18.87 12.63
N THR A 107 -6.95 19.27 12.63
CA THR A 107 -7.36 20.55 12.04
C THR A 107 -6.98 21.77 12.88
N ARG A 108 -6.52 21.57 14.12
CA ARG A 108 -6.00 22.67 14.95
C ARG A 108 -4.65 23.15 14.41
N ARG A 109 -4.59 24.44 14.06
CA ARG A 109 -3.50 25.15 13.36
C ARG A 109 -2.15 25.25 14.11
N GLY A 110 -1.88 24.39 15.09
CA GLY A 110 -0.62 24.37 15.84
C GLY A 110 -0.27 23.03 16.45
N PHE A 111 -1.02 21.96 16.15
CA PHE A 111 -0.69 20.63 16.65
C PHE A 111 0.24 19.94 15.65
N GLU A 112 1.55 19.93 15.94
CA GLU A 112 2.55 19.28 15.10
C GLU A 112 2.30 17.77 15.01
N SER A 113 2.67 17.20 13.87
CA SER A 113 2.41 15.78 13.60
C SER A 113 3.13 14.85 14.58
N ARG A 114 4.30 15.25 15.08
CA ARG A 114 5.11 14.47 16.02
C ARG A 114 4.35 14.18 17.30
N TRP A 115 3.75 15.21 17.90
CA TRP A 115 2.93 15.09 19.11
C TRP A 115 1.68 14.26 18.90
N PHE A 116 1.08 14.37 17.71
CA PHE A 116 -0.04 13.53 17.33
C PHE A 116 0.33 12.05 17.28
N TYR A 117 1.40 11.69 16.58
CA TYR A 117 1.83 10.29 16.46
C TYR A 117 2.32 9.72 17.80
N LEU A 118 2.95 10.54 18.65
CA LEU A 118 3.30 10.16 20.02
C LEU A 118 2.08 9.91 20.90
N LEU A 119 1.04 10.75 20.79
CA LEU A 119 -0.22 10.55 21.51
C LEU A 119 -0.90 9.25 21.06
N LEU A 120 -1.00 9.03 19.76
CA LEU A 120 -1.62 7.83 19.19
C LEU A 120 -0.86 6.56 19.60
N TYR A 121 0.48 6.61 19.55
CA TYR A 121 1.33 5.53 20.02
C TYR A 121 1.14 5.29 21.52
N GLY A 122 1.14 6.36 22.32
CA GLY A 122 0.92 6.31 23.77
C GLY A 122 -0.39 5.62 24.13
N LEU A 123 -1.52 6.01 23.51
CA LEU A 123 -2.81 5.36 23.74
C LEU A 123 -2.78 3.86 23.41
N SER A 124 -2.17 3.51 22.28
CA SER A 124 -2.04 2.11 21.84
C SER A 124 -1.13 1.30 22.77
N ALA A 125 -0.02 1.91 23.19
CA ALA A 125 0.98 1.32 24.06
C ALA A 125 0.44 1.12 25.48
N SER A 126 -0.27 2.10 26.04
CA SER A 126 -0.91 2.01 27.35
C SER A 126 -1.95 0.89 27.41
N ALA A 127 -2.80 0.76 26.37
CA ALA A 127 -3.81 -0.30 26.31
C ALA A 127 -3.17 -1.69 26.29
N TRP A 128 -2.09 -1.86 25.51
CA TRP A 128 -1.34 -3.12 25.47
C TRP A 128 -0.57 -3.40 26.76
N LEU A 129 0.10 -2.38 27.33
CA LEU A 129 0.86 -2.51 28.56
C LEU A 129 -0.05 -2.92 29.72
N PHE A 130 -1.23 -2.31 29.83
CA PHE A 130 -2.24 -2.68 30.81
C PHE A 130 -2.65 -4.15 30.68
N LYS A 131 -2.93 -4.61 29.45
CA LYS A 131 -3.25 -6.02 29.18
C LYS A 131 -2.10 -6.96 29.53
N GLN A 132 -0.88 -6.57 29.17
CA GLN A 132 0.33 -7.36 29.39
C GLN A 132 0.65 -7.51 30.89
N LEU A 133 0.45 -6.45 31.68
CA LEU A 133 0.62 -6.45 33.14
C LEU A 133 -0.46 -7.24 33.87
N LYS A 134 -1.69 -7.26 33.33
CA LYS A 134 -2.82 -8.01 33.87
C LYS A 134 -2.69 -9.52 33.61
N ASP A 135 -2.38 -9.91 32.37
CA ASP A 135 -2.40 -11.33 31.96
C ASP A 135 -1.11 -12.08 32.34
N ARG A 136 -0.02 -11.37 32.68
CA ARG A 136 1.32 -11.90 33.10
C ARG A 136 1.75 -13.19 32.38
N SER A 137 1.56 -13.24 31.07
CA SER A 137 1.83 -14.42 30.25
C SER A 137 3.32 -14.81 30.22
N PRO A 138 3.66 -16.07 29.89
CA PRO A 138 5.06 -16.52 29.83
C PRO A 138 5.93 -15.60 28.95
N GLY A 139 7.14 -15.27 29.42
CA GLY A 139 8.04 -14.35 28.71
C GLY A 139 7.62 -12.87 28.71
N TRP A 140 6.77 -12.43 29.65
CA TRP A 140 6.35 -11.02 29.74
C TRP A 140 7.53 -10.05 29.95
N VAL A 141 8.56 -10.45 30.70
CA VAL A 141 9.75 -9.61 30.95
C VAL A 141 10.51 -9.31 29.66
N GLY A 142 10.76 -10.33 28.81
CA GLY A 142 11.42 -10.12 27.52
C GLY A 142 10.61 -9.23 26.57
N ARG A 143 9.28 -9.39 26.58
CA ARG A 143 8.37 -8.51 25.82
C ARG A 143 8.38 -7.07 26.33
N LEU A 144 8.48 -6.86 27.64
CA LEU A 144 8.63 -5.51 28.20
C LEU A 144 9.98 -4.89 27.84
N GLY A 145 11.07 -5.65 27.91
CA GLY A 145 12.39 -5.18 27.49
C GLY A 145 12.39 -4.73 26.01
N ALA A 146 11.87 -5.59 25.11
CA ALA A 146 11.69 -5.23 23.71
C ALA A 146 10.79 -4.01 23.51
N PHE A 147 9.70 -3.92 24.27
CA PHE A 147 8.78 -2.78 24.23
C PHE A 147 9.47 -1.47 24.61
N VAL A 148 10.31 -1.45 25.65
CA VAL A 148 11.07 -0.25 26.06
C VAL A 148 12.04 0.18 24.96
N VAL A 149 12.77 -0.77 24.35
CA VAL A 149 13.70 -0.48 23.25
C VAL A 149 12.96 0.09 22.04
N VAL A 150 11.87 -0.55 21.61
CA VAL A 150 11.07 -0.10 20.46
C VAL A 150 10.42 1.25 20.74
N THR A 151 9.91 1.48 21.95
CA THR A 151 9.33 2.76 22.37
C THR A 151 10.39 3.87 22.34
N GLY A 152 11.57 3.61 22.91
CA GLY A 152 12.68 4.56 22.90
C GLY A 152 13.12 4.92 21.48
N LEU A 153 13.29 3.92 20.61
CA LEU A 153 13.61 4.14 19.20
C LEU A 153 12.52 4.95 18.50
N PHE A 154 11.25 4.63 18.73
CA PHE A 154 10.12 5.34 18.12
C PHE A 154 10.07 6.80 18.55
N ILE A 155 10.27 7.10 19.83
CA ILE A 155 10.31 8.47 20.35
C ILE A 155 11.49 9.23 19.73
N LEU A 156 12.68 8.64 19.70
CA LEU A 156 13.86 9.25 19.09
C LEU A 156 13.62 9.58 17.61
N VAL A 157 13.07 8.64 16.84
CA VAL A 157 12.79 8.85 15.42
C VAL A 157 11.73 9.95 15.23
N THR A 158 10.66 9.91 16.03
CA THR A 158 9.54 10.86 15.90
C THR A 158 9.96 12.29 16.24
N LEU A 159 10.77 12.49 17.28
CA LEU A 159 11.21 13.83 17.67
C LEU A 159 12.20 14.45 16.67
N ASN A 160 13.08 13.64 16.08
CA ASN A 160 14.16 14.14 15.22
C ASN A 160 13.81 14.19 13.72
N TYR A 161 12.94 13.30 13.22
CA TYR A 161 12.75 13.14 11.78
C TYR A 161 11.34 13.40 11.26
N PHE A 162 10.31 13.47 12.12
CA PHE A 162 8.95 13.73 11.62
C PHE A 162 8.82 15.23 11.32
N PRO A 163 8.47 15.61 10.08
CA PRO A 163 8.34 17.01 9.71
C PRO A 163 7.01 17.59 10.21
N ASP A 164 6.91 18.91 10.17
CA ASP A 164 5.73 19.64 10.60
C ASP A 164 4.59 19.44 9.57
N GLY A 165 3.35 19.28 10.06
CA GLY A 165 2.18 18.97 9.22
C GLY A 165 1.93 17.47 9.00
N TYR A 166 0.75 17.12 8.48
CA TYR A 166 0.29 15.72 8.38
C TYR A 166 0.50 15.08 6.99
N SER A 167 0.71 15.91 5.97
CA SER A 167 0.78 15.55 4.56
C SER A 167 2.04 14.79 4.15
N TRP A 168 3.14 14.89 4.92
CA TRP A 168 4.38 14.17 4.64
C TRP A 168 4.18 12.65 4.59
N SER A 169 3.26 12.12 5.42
CA SER A 169 2.97 10.69 5.50
C SER A 169 2.40 10.16 4.19
N LYS A 170 1.58 10.96 3.51
CA LYS A 170 1.01 10.66 2.20
C LYS A 170 2.08 10.67 1.12
N GLU A 171 2.94 11.69 1.09
CA GLU A 171 4.05 11.77 0.12
C GLU A 171 4.97 10.56 0.28
N LEU A 172 5.41 10.28 1.51
CA LEU A 172 6.27 9.14 1.79
C LEU A 172 5.60 7.81 1.41
N SER A 173 4.30 7.66 1.66
CA SER A 173 3.54 6.46 1.26
C SER A 173 3.52 6.26 -0.24
N LEU A 174 3.39 7.33 -1.04
CA LEU A 174 3.43 7.26 -2.50
C LEU A 174 4.82 6.88 -3.00
N ILE A 175 5.88 7.43 -2.40
CA ILE A 175 7.27 7.08 -2.71
C ILE A 175 7.48 5.58 -2.41
N MET A 176 7.09 5.12 -1.22
CA MET A 176 7.23 3.71 -0.84
C MET A 176 6.39 2.78 -1.72
N LEU A 177 5.18 3.18 -2.10
CA LEU A 177 4.35 2.43 -3.03
C LEU A 177 5.03 2.27 -4.39
N LEU A 178 5.67 3.32 -4.90
CA LEU A 178 6.46 3.27 -6.12
C LEU A 178 7.59 2.24 -6.00
N TRP A 179 8.39 2.34 -4.94
CA TRP A 179 9.50 1.42 -4.68
C TRP A 179 9.04 -0.03 -4.53
N VAL A 180 8.07 -0.29 -3.65
CA VAL A 180 7.55 -1.64 -3.40
C VAL A 180 6.84 -2.20 -4.63
N GLY A 181 6.09 -1.38 -5.37
CA GLY A 181 5.42 -1.80 -6.60
C GLY A 181 6.40 -2.25 -7.67
N PHE A 182 7.48 -1.48 -7.89
CA PHE A 182 8.50 -1.82 -8.88
C PHE A 182 9.41 -2.98 -8.45
N LEU A 183 9.80 -3.04 -7.17
CA LEU A 183 10.55 -4.19 -6.64
C LEU A 183 9.70 -5.47 -6.67
N GLY A 184 8.41 -5.36 -6.31
CA GLY A 184 7.44 -6.44 -6.40
C GLY A 184 7.26 -6.94 -7.82
N ALA A 185 7.18 -6.03 -8.81
CA ALA A 185 7.14 -6.40 -10.22
C ALA A 185 8.38 -7.19 -10.65
N SER A 186 9.57 -6.83 -10.16
CA SER A 186 10.80 -7.59 -10.42
C SER A 186 10.77 -9.00 -9.82
N VAL A 187 10.17 -9.17 -8.63
CA VAL A 187 9.96 -10.48 -8.00
C VAL A 187 8.97 -11.31 -8.82
N CYS A 188 7.85 -10.73 -9.24
CA CYS A 188 6.88 -11.43 -10.10
C CYS A 188 7.50 -11.85 -11.44
N ALA A 189 8.38 -11.02 -12.02
CA ALA A 189 9.13 -11.37 -13.21
C ALA A 189 10.08 -12.55 -12.98
N HIS A 190 10.70 -12.65 -11.80
CA HIS A 190 11.53 -13.80 -11.43
C HIS A 190 10.75 -15.09 -11.26
N GLU A 191 9.54 -15.01 -10.68
CA GLU A 191 8.66 -16.16 -10.48
C GLU A 191 8.01 -16.66 -11.80
N GLY A 192 8.37 -16.07 -12.95
CA GLY A 192 7.80 -16.46 -14.24
C GLY A 192 6.33 -16.09 -14.40
N LYS A 193 5.78 -15.25 -13.50
CA LYS A 193 4.37 -14.78 -13.53
C LYS A 193 4.11 -13.72 -14.60
N HIS A 194 5.14 -13.32 -15.33
CA HIS A 194 4.97 -12.51 -16.53
C HIS A 194 4.28 -13.37 -17.60
N ILE A 195 3.21 -12.87 -18.22
CA ILE A 195 2.47 -13.60 -19.25
C ILE A 195 3.45 -14.00 -20.36
N GLN A 196 3.84 -15.27 -20.39
CA GLN A 196 4.67 -15.81 -21.44
C GLN A 196 3.76 -16.02 -22.65
N VAL A 197 4.16 -15.48 -23.80
CA VAL A 197 3.48 -15.75 -25.07
C VAL A 197 3.82 -17.18 -25.49
N GLY A 198 3.15 -18.16 -24.86
CA GLY A 198 3.36 -19.59 -25.08
C GLY A 198 2.93 -20.09 -26.46
N ALA A 199 2.37 -19.21 -27.30
CA ALA A 199 1.97 -19.53 -28.67
C ALA A 199 3.16 -20.01 -29.51
N LEU A 200 4.34 -19.41 -29.33
CA LEU A 200 5.53 -19.78 -30.13
C LEU A 200 6.11 -21.14 -29.74
N LYS A 201 6.00 -21.55 -28.46
CA LYS A 201 6.48 -22.87 -28.00
C LYS A 201 5.70 -24.04 -28.61
N LYS A 202 4.43 -23.83 -29.03
CA LYS A 202 3.58 -24.87 -29.62
C LYS A 202 3.90 -25.18 -31.09
N VAL A 203 4.59 -24.28 -31.79
CA VAL A 203 4.84 -24.38 -33.24
C VAL A 203 6.28 -24.80 -33.55
N VAL A 204 7.19 -24.69 -32.58
CA VAL A 204 8.63 -24.85 -32.78
C VAL A 204 9.09 -26.26 -32.39
N PRO A 205 9.99 -26.91 -33.18
CA PRO A 205 10.53 -28.23 -32.84
C PRO A 205 11.22 -28.27 -31.46
N PRO A 206 11.20 -29.42 -30.75
CA PRO A 206 11.78 -29.54 -29.40
C PRO A 206 13.27 -29.14 -29.31
N SER A 207 14.02 -29.31 -30.40
CA SER A 207 15.43 -28.93 -30.49
C SER A 207 15.66 -27.41 -30.50
N MET A 208 14.69 -26.63 -30.98
CA MET A 208 14.76 -25.17 -31.07
C MET A 208 13.99 -24.43 -29.96
N ALA A 209 13.24 -25.17 -29.12
CA ALA A 209 12.49 -24.61 -28.00
C ALA A 209 13.37 -23.81 -27.04
N ARG A 210 14.58 -24.29 -26.73
CA ARG A 210 15.53 -23.58 -25.84
C ARG A 210 15.99 -22.24 -26.39
N TRP A 211 16.18 -22.15 -27.72
CA TRP A 211 16.65 -20.93 -28.39
C TRP A 211 15.56 -19.90 -28.52
N THR A 212 14.33 -20.35 -28.81
CA THR A 212 13.16 -19.46 -28.88
C THR A 212 12.78 -18.90 -27.51
N GLU A 213 12.94 -19.69 -26.44
CA GLU A 213 12.79 -19.22 -25.07
C GLU A 213 13.89 -18.23 -24.66
N ALA A 214 15.16 -18.54 -24.96
CA ALA A 214 16.26 -17.61 -24.72
C ALA A 214 16.09 -16.28 -25.48
N LEU A 215 15.59 -16.33 -26.72
CA LEU A 215 15.29 -15.14 -27.51
C LEU A 215 14.18 -14.31 -26.85
N GLY A 216 13.11 -14.93 -26.36
CA GLY A 216 12.06 -14.23 -25.63
C GLY A 216 12.57 -13.53 -24.36
N TYR A 217 13.42 -14.19 -23.59
CA TYR A 217 14.08 -13.57 -22.43
C TYR A 217 15.00 -12.43 -22.83
N LEU A 218 15.77 -12.55 -23.92
CA LEU A 218 16.63 -11.48 -24.43
C LEU A 218 15.82 -10.27 -24.94
N THR A 219 14.72 -10.49 -25.66
CA THR A 219 13.83 -9.41 -26.09
C THR A 219 13.23 -8.68 -24.90
N THR A 220 12.82 -9.42 -23.86
CA THR A 220 12.31 -8.84 -22.62
C THR A 220 13.41 -8.07 -21.88
N ALA A 221 14.62 -8.61 -21.81
CA ALA A 221 15.77 -7.92 -21.22
C ALA A 221 16.11 -6.62 -21.98
N ALA A 222 16.06 -6.63 -23.31
CA ALA A 222 16.29 -5.44 -24.14
C ALA A 222 15.21 -4.37 -23.89
N PHE A 223 13.94 -4.78 -23.77
CA PHE A 223 12.87 -3.87 -23.38
C PHE A 223 13.06 -3.30 -21.98
N CYS A 224 13.43 -4.13 -21.00
CA CYS A 224 13.75 -3.66 -19.65
C CYS A 224 14.94 -2.69 -19.65
N LEU A 225 15.98 -2.93 -20.46
CA LEU A 225 17.10 -2.00 -20.62
C LEU A 225 16.63 -0.66 -21.20
N PHE A 226 15.81 -0.68 -22.25
CA PHE A 226 15.22 0.52 -22.82
C PHE A 226 14.44 1.32 -21.77
N MET A 227 13.57 0.65 -21.01
CA MET A 227 12.81 1.29 -19.92
C MET A 227 13.72 1.83 -18.81
N ALA A 228 14.82 1.13 -18.48
CA ALA A 228 15.79 1.61 -17.50
C ALA A 228 16.51 2.88 -17.99
N LEU A 229 16.85 2.96 -19.29
CA LEU A 229 17.46 4.17 -19.87
C LEU A 229 16.50 5.35 -19.86
N LEU A 230 15.22 5.15 -20.18
CA LEU A 230 14.19 6.19 -20.08
C LEU A 230 13.99 6.64 -18.62
N GLY A 231 13.90 5.69 -17.68
CA GLY A 231 13.80 5.98 -16.26
C GLY A 231 15.00 6.76 -15.73
N TYR A 232 16.20 6.44 -16.22
CA TYR A 232 17.42 7.16 -15.88
C TYR A 232 17.42 8.59 -16.45
N ALA A 233 17.01 8.78 -17.70
CA ALA A 233 16.89 10.11 -18.31
C ALA A 233 15.89 10.98 -17.52
N TYR A 234 14.76 10.41 -17.10
CA TYR A 234 13.78 11.09 -16.26
C TYR A 234 14.34 11.42 -14.86
N ALA A 235 15.02 10.49 -14.20
CA ALA A 235 15.65 10.73 -12.90
C ALA A 235 16.75 11.79 -12.98
N LYS A 236 17.51 11.84 -14.09
CA LYS A 236 18.50 12.88 -14.36
C LYS A 236 17.85 14.26 -14.53
N GLN A 237 16.71 14.32 -15.21
CA GLN A 237 15.95 15.57 -15.33
C GLN A 237 15.43 16.03 -13.96
N ALA A 238 14.93 15.11 -13.13
CA ALA A 238 14.51 15.41 -11.76
C ALA A 238 15.67 15.94 -10.89
N LEU A 239 16.88 15.39 -11.06
CA LEU A 239 18.10 15.91 -10.42
C LEU A 239 18.42 17.34 -10.85
N GLN A 240 18.31 17.65 -12.15
CA GLN A 240 18.66 18.97 -12.70
C GLN A 240 17.66 20.06 -12.32
N LEU A 241 16.38 19.71 -12.16
CA LEU A 241 15.33 20.64 -11.77
C LEU A 241 15.32 20.94 -10.27
N GLU A 242 16.13 20.23 -9.47
CA GLU A 242 16.17 20.29 -8.01
C GLU A 242 14.76 20.22 -7.37
N GLY A 243 13.84 19.50 -8.01
CA GLY A 243 12.49 19.27 -7.53
C GLY A 243 12.52 18.58 -6.17
N ARG A 244 11.75 19.09 -5.22
CA ARG A 244 11.60 18.52 -3.88
C ARG A 244 10.14 18.45 -3.49
N PHE A 245 9.79 17.39 -2.80
CA PHE A 245 8.50 17.27 -2.14
C PHE A 245 8.35 18.35 -1.06
N GLU A 246 7.25 19.12 -1.12
CA GLU A 246 7.03 20.31 -0.31
C GLU A 246 7.06 20.04 1.21
N GLN A 247 6.60 18.86 1.64
CA GLN A 247 6.40 18.56 3.06
C GLN A 247 7.56 17.76 3.65
N THR A 248 8.15 16.86 2.87
CA THR A 248 9.26 16.01 3.31
C THR A 248 10.63 16.58 2.99
N ASN A 249 10.72 17.58 2.09
CA ASN A 249 11.97 18.11 1.54
C ASN A 249 12.86 17.01 0.92
N ILE A 250 12.27 15.87 0.57
CA ILE A 250 12.95 14.78 -0.11
C ILE A 250 13.13 15.19 -1.57
N PRO A 251 14.33 15.05 -2.13
CA PRO A 251 14.54 15.29 -3.56
C PRO A 251 13.72 14.30 -4.41
N ASP A 252 13.07 14.81 -5.46
CA ASP A 252 12.19 14.02 -6.32
C ASP A 252 12.92 12.82 -6.95
N TRP A 253 14.22 12.98 -7.24
CA TRP A 253 15.04 11.92 -7.81
C TRP A 253 15.08 10.65 -6.97
N VAL A 254 14.93 10.76 -5.63
CA VAL A 254 14.91 9.61 -4.71
C VAL A 254 13.70 8.72 -4.98
N ALA A 255 12.57 9.31 -5.37
CA ALA A 255 11.42 8.54 -5.80
C ALA A 255 11.65 7.97 -7.21
N THR A 256 12.09 8.82 -8.15
CA THR A 256 12.13 8.43 -9.57
C THR A 256 13.21 7.41 -9.90
N ILE A 257 14.30 7.34 -9.11
CA ILE A 257 15.39 6.36 -9.31
C ILE A 257 14.94 4.91 -9.07
N ALA A 258 13.82 4.71 -8.36
CA ALA A 258 13.21 3.40 -8.20
C ALA A 258 12.94 2.70 -9.54
N VAL A 259 12.51 3.48 -10.54
CA VAL A 259 12.15 2.99 -11.88
C VAL A 259 13.36 2.39 -12.62
N PRO A 260 14.43 3.15 -12.92
CA PRO A 260 15.60 2.58 -13.60
C PRO A 260 16.25 1.47 -12.80
N PHE A 261 16.26 1.57 -11.47
CA PHE A 261 16.81 0.53 -10.61
C PHE A 261 16.06 -0.80 -10.75
N ALA A 262 14.73 -0.79 -10.65
CA ALA A 262 13.93 -2.01 -10.76
C ALA A 262 13.96 -2.62 -12.16
N PHE A 263 13.94 -1.80 -13.21
CA PHE A 263 14.08 -2.30 -14.59
C PHE A 263 15.48 -2.86 -14.85
N ALA A 264 16.54 -2.26 -14.32
CA ALA A 264 17.89 -2.80 -14.41
C ALA A 264 18.00 -4.16 -13.68
N MET A 265 17.46 -4.27 -12.46
CA MET A 265 17.41 -5.56 -11.75
C MET A 265 16.66 -6.62 -12.54
N THR A 266 15.52 -6.26 -13.12
CA THR A 266 14.68 -7.18 -13.91
C THR A 266 15.38 -7.59 -15.21
N MET A 267 16.08 -6.67 -15.87
CA MET A 267 16.94 -6.97 -17.03
C MET A 267 18.00 -8.01 -16.68
N ILE A 268 18.75 -7.82 -15.58
CA ILE A 268 19.79 -8.76 -15.14
C ILE A 268 19.21 -10.16 -14.93
N ARG A 269 18.02 -10.25 -14.31
CA ARG A 269 17.31 -11.53 -14.10
C ARG A 269 16.92 -12.20 -15.43
N TYR A 270 16.43 -11.45 -16.40
CA TYR A 270 16.08 -12.00 -17.72
C TYR A 270 17.30 -12.41 -18.53
N VAL A 271 18.42 -11.68 -18.42
CA VAL A 271 19.70 -12.12 -19.00
C VAL A 271 20.14 -13.45 -18.35
N GLY A 272 20.05 -13.56 -17.02
CA GLY A 272 20.31 -14.82 -16.32
C GLY A 272 19.39 -15.97 -16.77
N SER A 273 18.10 -15.68 -17.00
CA SER A 273 17.12 -16.65 -17.49
C SER A 273 17.41 -17.09 -18.93
N ALA A 274 17.84 -16.16 -19.80
CA ALA A 274 18.27 -16.47 -21.16
C ALA A 274 19.50 -17.39 -21.17
N ILE A 275 20.51 -17.08 -20.35
CA ILE A 275 21.72 -17.90 -20.22
C ILE A 275 21.35 -19.29 -19.68
N SER A 276 20.49 -19.36 -18.66
CA SER A 276 20.04 -20.62 -18.09
C SER A 276 19.28 -21.48 -19.11
N ALA A 277 18.39 -20.88 -19.91
CA ALA A 277 17.68 -21.58 -20.98
C ALA A 277 18.63 -22.18 -22.02
N ILE A 278 19.71 -21.47 -22.38
CA ILE A 278 20.73 -21.99 -23.32
C ILE A 278 21.52 -23.15 -22.70
N LEU A 279 21.91 -23.02 -21.42
CA LEU A 279 22.67 -24.03 -20.67
C LEU A 279 21.82 -25.22 -20.19
N GLY A 280 20.50 -25.17 -20.36
CA GLY A 280 19.58 -26.22 -19.89
C GLY A 280 19.29 -26.19 -18.38
N GLY A 281 19.49 -25.05 -17.72
CA GLY A 281 19.12 -24.85 -16.32
C GLY A 281 17.66 -24.44 -16.14
N SER A 282 17.23 -24.34 -14.87
CA SER A 282 15.84 -24.03 -14.47
C SER A 282 15.64 -22.62 -13.91
N TYR A 283 16.63 -21.72 -14.07
CA TYR A 283 16.55 -20.38 -13.48
C TYR A 283 15.47 -19.53 -14.16
N GLY A 284 14.49 -19.07 -13.38
CA GLY A 284 13.37 -18.25 -13.87
C GLY A 284 12.18 -19.07 -14.40
N ALA A 285 12.20 -20.40 -14.29
CA ALA A 285 11.04 -21.24 -14.57
C ALA A 285 10.00 -21.12 -13.43
N PRO A 286 8.69 -21.16 -13.73
CA PRO A 286 7.65 -21.17 -12.70
C PRO A 286 7.81 -22.41 -11.79
N PRO A 287 7.46 -22.33 -10.50
CA PRO A 287 7.50 -23.46 -9.58
C PRO A 287 6.78 -24.69 -10.17
N GLU A 288 7.31 -25.90 -9.95
CA GLU A 288 6.77 -27.15 -10.55
C GLU A 288 5.27 -27.33 -10.31
N GLU A 289 4.79 -26.93 -9.13
CA GLU A 289 3.38 -27.03 -8.72
C GLU A 289 2.48 -26.09 -9.54
N GLU A 290 2.92 -24.86 -9.81
CA GLU A 290 2.19 -23.89 -10.63
C GLU A 290 2.27 -24.24 -12.13
N ALA A 291 3.40 -24.80 -12.58
CA ALA A 291 3.56 -25.31 -13.94
C ALA A 291 2.59 -26.47 -14.22
N LEU A 292 2.38 -27.36 -13.25
CA LEU A 292 1.41 -28.46 -13.33
C LEU A 292 -0.03 -27.93 -13.44
N VAL A 293 -0.37 -26.91 -12.64
CA VAL A 293 -1.69 -26.26 -12.69
C VAL A 293 -1.92 -25.55 -14.03
N ALA A 294 -0.94 -24.79 -14.51
CA ALA A 294 -1.01 -24.10 -15.81
C ALA A 294 -1.12 -25.10 -16.98
N ALA A 295 -0.37 -26.21 -16.95
CA ALA A 295 -0.48 -27.27 -17.95
C ALA A 295 -1.87 -27.94 -17.95
N THR A 296 -2.44 -28.16 -16.76
CA THR A 296 -3.78 -28.73 -16.61
C THR A 296 -4.87 -27.78 -17.14
N GLN A 297 -4.75 -26.47 -16.87
CA GLN A 297 -5.67 -25.46 -17.39
C GLN A 297 -5.56 -25.28 -18.91
N ALA A 298 -4.34 -25.27 -19.46
CA ALA A 298 -4.12 -25.17 -20.90
C ALA A 298 -4.69 -26.38 -21.66
N LYS A 299 -4.69 -27.57 -21.05
CA LYS A 299 -5.29 -28.77 -21.62
C LYS A 299 -6.82 -28.69 -21.66
N LYS A 300 -7.44 -28.23 -20.57
CA LYS A 300 -8.89 -27.99 -20.51
C LYS A 300 -9.37 -26.93 -21.51
N GLY A 301 -8.60 -25.86 -21.72
CA GLY A 301 -8.94 -24.81 -22.69
C GLY A 301 -8.72 -25.18 -24.16
N ALA A 302 -8.06 -26.31 -24.44
CA ALA A 302 -7.90 -26.84 -25.79
C ALA A 302 -8.92 -27.94 -26.14
N GLU A 303 -9.64 -28.46 -25.13
CA GLU A 303 -10.66 -29.50 -25.26
C GLU A 303 -12.11 -28.95 -25.26
N GLY A 304 -12.29 -27.63 -25.11
CA GLY A 304 -13.59 -26.93 -25.18
C GLY A 304 -13.63 -25.88 -26.28
#